data_AF-A0AAN9X6Z4-F1
#
_entry.id   AF-A0AAN9X6Z4-F1
#
_cell.length_a   1.000
_cell.length_b   1.000
_cell.length_c   1.000
_cell.angle_alpha   90.00
_cell.angle_beta   90.00
_cell.angle_gamma   90.00
#
_symmetry.space_group_name_H-M   'P 1'
#
loop_
_entity.id
_entity.type
_entity.pdbx_description
1 polymer ?
#
loop_
_entity_poly.entity_id
_entity_poly.type
_entity_poly.pdbx_seq_one_letter_code
_entity_poly.pdbx_strand_id
1 'polypeptide(L)'
;MTTATRQFSHNKMSKQHFQVCFCFRRMFRLKVDEPPDEVKNLFEDYSQNGIMSMDDLCDFLVLFQGEEEAGDAINKLAHAIFDSLKHLNIFQRRGLHVDAFFRYLLSSDLNGPLTEVQHDMSFPLAHYFLYTSHNSYLTGNQFSSASKTSAIIKALKKGVRVIELDLWPNPRGTGVLVHHGGTLTSSVKLQDCLNAIKDYAFVASPYPVIITFEDHITQSLQAKVAEMVDEIFGDMLFFPEYPHHVREFPSPEQLKGKILISTKPPESLESQGQMTREEESQRLADNIDGSRDEEDDILEYRDLISIHAWKPKGKLKNLLIDHDQVRRLSLSEHELEDIVKDHGTDIVRFTQRNLLRIYPKGTRLDSSNYDPMIGWMHGAQMVAFNMQGGDHFLRYMEGMFRANGGCGYVKKPDFLTKIGPNNEVFDPRAIPEIQKILQVLVYMGEGWRSDFRPTHFDLYSPPDFQVQVRIHGVPADKATKYTRTIEDDWVPVWNEELSFPLRVPELALLYIKVVERDFSRKHDFGGQTCLLVSELRQGIRAVRLRNRKGELYKSVRLLIQFHFLDYTQ
;
A
#
# COMPACT_ATOMS: atom_id res chain seq x y z
N MET A 1 -61.47 -31.37 -13.20
CA MET A 1 -60.45 -31.75 -14.20
C MET A 1 -59.17 -31.00 -13.85
N THR A 2 -58.09 -31.76 -13.81
CA THR A 2 -56.85 -31.56 -13.05
C THR A 2 -56.02 -30.35 -13.52
N THR A 3 -55.62 -29.52 -12.55
CA THR A 3 -54.59 -28.49 -12.62
C THR A 3 -53.21 -29.14 -12.79
N ALA A 4 -52.49 -28.78 -13.84
CA ALA A 4 -51.12 -29.26 -14.09
C ALA A 4 -50.12 -28.35 -13.36
N THR A 5 -49.66 -28.80 -12.20
CA THR A 5 -48.52 -28.25 -11.48
C THR A 5 -47.25 -28.53 -12.28
N ARG A 6 -46.65 -27.51 -12.90
CA ARG A 6 -45.30 -27.61 -13.46
C ARG A 6 -44.31 -27.69 -12.31
N GLN A 7 -43.80 -28.89 -12.04
CA GLN A 7 -42.63 -29.10 -11.20
C GLN A 7 -41.44 -28.30 -11.75
N PHE A 8 -40.91 -27.39 -10.94
CA PHE A 8 -39.57 -26.84 -11.15
C PHE A 8 -38.58 -27.99 -11.21
N SER A 9 -37.79 -28.05 -12.29
CA SER A 9 -36.73 -29.04 -12.42
C SER A 9 -35.76 -28.88 -11.26
N HIS A 10 -35.59 -29.94 -10.47
CA HIS A 10 -34.44 -30.06 -9.56
C HIS A 10 -33.16 -29.70 -10.32
N ASN A 11 -32.48 -28.64 -9.87
CA ASN A 11 -31.12 -28.34 -10.31
C ASN A 11 -30.28 -29.60 -10.08
N LYS A 12 -29.81 -30.22 -11.16
CA LYS A 12 -28.91 -31.38 -11.10
C LYS A 12 -27.61 -30.90 -10.46
N MET A 13 -27.46 -31.08 -9.15
CA MET A 13 -26.20 -30.81 -8.44
C MET A 13 -25.07 -31.59 -9.12
N SER A 14 -24.04 -30.88 -9.59
CA SER A 14 -22.87 -31.52 -10.20
C SER A 14 -22.08 -32.29 -9.14
N LYS A 15 -21.50 -33.44 -9.52
CA LYS A 15 -20.72 -34.30 -8.61
C LYS A 15 -19.24 -34.19 -8.99
N GLN A 16 -18.37 -34.10 -7.99
CA GLN A 16 -16.93 -34.21 -8.18
C GLN A 16 -16.46 -35.60 -7.77
N HIS A 17 -15.54 -36.19 -8.54
CA HIS A 17 -15.00 -37.50 -8.27
C HIS A 17 -13.49 -37.40 -8.03
N PHE A 18 -13.05 -37.98 -6.93
CA PHE A 18 -11.63 -38.10 -6.56
C PHE A 18 -11.23 -39.56 -6.56
N GLN A 19 -10.11 -39.90 -7.21
CA GLN A 19 -9.62 -41.27 -7.28
C GLN A 19 -8.78 -41.55 -6.04
N VAL A 20 -9.22 -42.53 -5.23
CA VAL A 20 -8.50 -42.99 -4.05
C VAL A 20 -8.01 -44.41 -4.34
N CYS A 21 -6.70 -44.62 -4.37
CA CYS A 21 -6.05 -45.93 -4.60
C CYS A 21 -6.64 -46.75 -5.77
N PHE A 22 -6.09 -46.58 -6.99
CA PHE A 22 -6.30 -47.32 -8.25
C PHE A 22 -7.73 -47.69 -8.71
N CYS A 23 -8.62 -48.15 -7.82
CA CYS A 23 -9.96 -48.67 -8.12
C CYS A 23 -11.09 -47.97 -7.36
N PHE A 24 -10.84 -47.18 -6.30
CA PHE A 24 -11.91 -46.53 -5.53
C PHE A 24 -12.10 -45.07 -5.94
N ARG A 25 -13.36 -44.62 -5.94
CA ARG A 25 -13.72 -43.22 -6.23
C ARG A 25 -14.53 -42.66 -5.07
N ARG A 26 -14.08 -41.56 -4.48
CA ARG A 26 -14.89 -40.74 -3.59
C ARG A 26 -15.69 -39.75 -4.42
N MET A 27 -16.91 -39.46 -3.98
CA MET A 27 -17.84 -38.57 -4.66
C MET A 27 -18.34 -37.52 -3.70
N PHE A 28 -18.16 -36.25 -4.07
CA PHE A 28 -18.58 -35.10 -3.29
C PHE A 28 -19.63 -34.31 -4.08
N ARG A 29 -20.63 -33.79 -3.36
CA ARG A 29 -21.63 -32.91 -3.93
C ARG A 29 -21.03 -31.52 -4.02
N LEU A 30 -21.06 -30.94 -5.22
CA LEU A 30 -20.63 -29.57 -5.40
C LEU A 30 -21.84 -28.68 -5.12
N LYS A 31 -21.75 -27.87 -4.07
CA LYS A 31 -22.71 -26.79 -3.84
C LYS A 31 -22.61 -25.77 -4.97
N VAL A 32 -23.75 -25.21 -5.33
CA VAL A 32 -23.82 -24.02 -6.18
C VAL A 32 -23.67 -22.82 -5.25
N ASP A 33 -23.13 -21.72 -5.75
CA ASP A 33 -23.07 -20.46 -5.00
C ASP A 33 -24.51 -19.99 -4.70
N GLU A 34 -24.98 -20.30 -3.50
CA GLU A 34 -26.27 -19.87 -2.98
C GLU A 34 -26.03 -18.86 -1.85
N PRO A 35 -26.89 -17.83 -1.72
CA PRO A 35 -26.75 -16.87 -0.63
C PRO A 35 -26.86 -17.59 0.73
N PRO A 36 -25.99 -17.28 1.70
CA PRO A 36 -26.16 -17.72 3.08
C PRO A 36 -27.51 -17.27 3.64
N ASP A 37 -28.07 -18.01 4.59
CA ASP A 37 -29.41 -17.73 5.12
C ASP A 37 -29.49 -16.35 5.80
N GLU A 38 -28.40 -15.89 6.40
CA GLU A 38 -28.28 -14.55 6.97
C GLU A 38 -28.36 -13.45 5.90
N VAL A 39 -27.83 -13.70 4.70
CA VAL A 39 -27.94 -12.77 3.55
C VAL A 39 -29.36 -12.79 2.98
N LYS A 40 -30.02 -13.95 2.97
CA LYS A 40 -31.44 -14.05 2.58
C LYS A 40 -32.33 -13.27 3.54
N ASN A 41 -32.13 -13.44 4.85
CA ASN A 41 -32.89 -12.72 5.86
C ASN A 41 -32.69 -11.21 5.73
N LEU A 42 -31.44 -10.76 5.57
CA LEU A 42 -31.12 -9.36 5.32
C LEU A 42 -31.80 -8.82 4.05
N PHE A 43 -31.86 -9.61 2.98
CA PHE A 43 -32.57 -9.21 1.77
C PHE A 43 -34.07 -9.04 2.03
N GLU A 44 -34.70 -9.93 2.81
CA GLU A 44 -36.12 -9.79 3.19
C GLU A 44 -36.38 -8.55 4.05
N ASP A 45 -35.45 -8.15 4.92
CA ASP A 45 -35.57 -6.93 5.72
C ASP A 45 -35.62 -5.63 4.88
N TYR A 46 -35.04 -5.67 3.68
CA TYR A 46 -34.99 -4.56 2.71
C TYR A 46 -35.71 -4.90 1.40
N SER A 47 -36.76 -5.72 1.44
CA SER A 47 -37.55 -6.02 0.25
C SER A 47 -39.03 -6.20 0.56
N GLN A 48 -39.87 -6.07 -0.47
CA GLN A 48 -41.30 -6.29 -0.37
C GLN A 48 -41.73 -7.42 -1.30
N ASN A 49 -42.30 -8.48 -0.72
CA ASN A 49 -42.72 -9.68 -1.45
C ASN A 49 -41.57 -10.33 -2.27
N GLY A 50 -40.36 -10.35 -1.71
CA GLY A 50 -39.17 -10.92 -2.35
C GLY A 50 -38.59 -10.10 -3.52
N ILE A 51 -38.91 -8.81 -3.57
CA ILE A 51 -38.40 -7.85 -4.56
C ILE A 51 -37.90 -6.60 -3.85
N MET A 52 -36.62 -6.28 -4.02
CA MET A 52 -35.99 -5.04 -3.56
C MET A 52 -36.08 -3.99 -4.66
N SER A 53 -36.80 -2.90 -4.39
CA SER A 53 -36.90 -1.76 -5.30
C SER A 53 -35.62 -0.93 -5.33
N MET A 54 -35.58 0.12 -6.16
CA MET A 54 -34.44 1.05 -6.16
C MET A 54 -34.35 1.80 -4.83
N ASP A 55 -35.49 2.21 -4.28
CA ASP A 55 -35.56 2.95 -3.01
C ASP A 55 -35.11 2.04 -1.85
N ASP A 56 -35.58 0.77 -1.83
CA ASP A 56 -35.14 -0.19 -0.81
C ASP A 56 -33.63 -0.46 -0.89
N LEU A 57 -33.05 -0.49 -2.11
CA LEU A 57 -31.61 -0.63 -2.29
C LEU A 57 -30.87 0.61 -1.76
N CYS A 58 -31.36 1.81 -2.02
CA CYS A 58 -30.80 3.03 -1.45
C CYS A 58 -30.81 2.99 0.08
N ASP A 59 -31.93 2.57 0.68
CA ASP A 59 -32.06 2.39 2.13
C ASP A 59 -31.04 1.36 2.65
N PHE A 60 -30.89 0.22 1.98
CA PHE A 60 -29.86 -0.77 2.31
C PHE A 60 -28.44 -0.20 2.27
N LEU A 61 -28.12 0.56 1.22
CA LEU A 61 -26.78 1.14 1.04
C LEU A 61 -26.48 2.16 2.16
N VAL A 62 -27.45 2.98 2.56
CA VAL A 62 -27.24 3.96 3.62
C VAL A 62 -27.26 3.30 5.00
N LEU A 63 -28.32 2.56 5.33
CA LEU A 63 -28.58 2.08 6.68
C LEU A 63 -27.73 0.88 7.07
N PHE A 64 -27.41 -0.01 6.12
CA PHE A 64 -26.64 -1.22 6.39
C PHE A 64 -25.19 -1.13 5.89
N GLN A 65 -24.97 -0.64 4.66
CA GLN A 65 -23.61 -0.51 4.11
C GLN A 65 -22.87 0.72 4.64
N GLY A 66 -23.56 1.66 5.28
CA GLY A 66 -22.95 2.88 5.84
C GLY A 66 -22.37 3.80 4.77
N GLU A 67 -22.96 3.85 3.58
CA GLU A 67 -22.54 4.82 2.55
C GLU A 67 -22.95 6.24 2.99
N GLU A 68 -21.96 7.10 3.28
CA GLU A 68 -22.18 8.43 3.88
C GLU A 68 -22.75 9.48 2.91
N GLU A 69 -22.79 9.20 1.60
CA GLU A 69 -23.25 10.15 0.59
C GLU A 69 -24.76 10.09 0.35
N ALA A 70 -25.55 10.78 1.19
CA ALA A 70 -26.98 10.95 0.94
C ALA A 70 -27.24 11.79 -0.33
N GLY A 71 -28.25 11.42 -1.13
CA GLY A 71 -28.74 12.21 -2.27
C GLY A 71 -28.38 11.64 -3.65
N ASP A 72 -27.82 12.46 -4.55
CA ASP A 72 -27.62 12.07 -5.95
C ASP A 72 -26.56 10.98 -6.14
N ALA A 73 -25.57 10.88 -5.26
CA ALA A 73 -24.49 9.90 -5.38
C ALA A 73 -24.96 8.47 -5.02
N ILE A 74 -25.71 8.30 -3.93
CA ILE A 74 -26.31 7.01 -3.60
C ILE A 74 -27.24 6.53 -4.71
N ASN A 75 -28.03 7.44 -5.30
CA ASN A 75 -28.86 7.13 -6.45
C ASN A 75 -28.02 6.66 -7.64
N LYS A 76 -26.93 7.35 -7.97
CA LYS A 76 -26.02 6.91 -9.06
C LYS A 76 -25.42 5.54 -8.79
N LEU A 77 -25.02 5.25 -7.55
CA LEU A 77 -24.49 3.94 -7.16
C LEU A 77 -25.57 2.85 -7.31
N ALA A 78 -26.77 3.09 -6.80
CA ALA A 78 -27.90 2.17 -6.93
C ALA A 78 -28.23 1.90 -8.41
N HIS A 79 -28.27 2.94 -9.26
CA HIS A 79 -28.45 2.79 -10.70
C HIS A 79 -27.32 1.98 -11.36
N ALA A 80 -26.06 2.23 -10.99
CA ALA A 80 -24.93 1.46 -11.51
C ALA A 80 -25.02 -0.02 -11.11
N ILE A 81 -25.46 -0.32 -9.89
CA ILE A 81 -25.71 -1.70 -9.43
C ILE A 81 -26.81 -2.34 -10.28
N PHE A 82 -27.95 -1.67 -10.44
CA PHE A 82 -29.05 -2.16 -11.28
C PHE A 82 -28.60 -2.41 -12.72
N ASP A 83 -27.91 -1.44 -13.33
CA ASP A 83 -27.40 -1.52 -14.70
C ASP A 83 -26.42 -2.67 -14.88
N SER A 84 -25.53 -2.89 -13.90
CA SER A 84 -24.57 -3.98 -13.93
C SER A 84 -25.26 -5.35 -13.95
N LEU A 85 -26.50 -5.46 -13.50
CA LEU A 85 -27.25 -6.71 -13.39
C LEU A 85 -28.32 -6.88 -14.50
N LYS A 86 -28.64 -5.84 -15.29
CA LYS A 86 -29.69 -5.86 -16.33
C LYS A 86 -29.51 -6.93 -17.42
N HIS A 87 -28.27 -7.32 -17.70
CA HIS A 87 -27.95 -8.32 -18.73
C HIS A 87 -28.32 -9.75 -18.32
N LEU A 88 -28.69 -9.96 -17.05
CA LEU A 88 -29.13 -11.25 -16.54
C LEU A 88 -30.64 -11.39 -16.78
N ASN A 89 -31.08 -12.51 -17.37
CA ASN A 89 -32.49 -12.88 -17.60
C ASN A 89 -33.32 -13.06 -16.29
N ILE A 90 -32.81 -12.58 -15.15
CA ILE A 90 -33.40 -12.60 -13.81
C ILE A 90 -34.15 -11.26 -13.54
N PHE A 91 -34.01 -10.26 -14.42
CA PHE A 91 -34.74 -8.99 -14.33
C PHE A 91 -36.20 -9.13 -14.81
N GLN A 92 -37.13 -9.40 -13.88
CA GLN A 92 -38.56 -9.21 -14.13
C GLN A 92 -38.98 -7.75 -13.89
N ARG A 93 -38.49 -6.79 -14.68
CA ARG A 93 -39.01 -5.40 -14.81
C ARG A 93 -39.41 -4.59 -13.54
N ARG A 94 -39.16 -5.04 -12.30
CA ARG A 94 -39.74 -4.48 -11.06
C ARG A 94 -38.81 -4.37 -9.84
N GLY A 95 -37.57 -4.85 -9.90
CA GLY A 95 -36.61 -4.76 -8.79
C GLY A 95 -35.57 -5.88 -8.80
N LEU A 96 -34.72 -5.94 -7.77
CA LEU A 96 -33.74 -7.01 -7.54
C LEU A 96 -34.39 -8.16 -6.75
N HIS A 97 -34.13 -9.39 -7.18
CA HIS A 97 -34.40 -10.59 -6.36
C HIS A 97 -33.13 -10.97 -5.58
N VAL A 98 -33.27 -11.86 -4.58
CA VAL A 98 -32.18 -12.28 -3.69
C VAL A 98 -30.91 -12.73 -4.43
N ASP A 99 -31.04 -13.48 -5.53
CA ASP A 99 -29.89 -13.92 -6.33
C ASP A 99 -29.14 -12.76 -7.00
N ALA A 100 -29.88 -11.73 -7.45
CA ALA A 100 -29.30 -10.54 -8.07
C ALA A 100 -28.61 -9.66 -7.01
N PHE A 101 -29.25 -9.50 -5.85
CA PHE A 101 -28.67 -8.83 -4.68
C PHE A 101 -27.38 -9.52 -4.23
N PHE A 102 -27.38 -10.85 -4.10
CA PHE A 102 -26.20 -11.62 -3.72
C PHE A 102 -25.05 -11.48 -4.73
N ARG A 103 -25.35 -11.45 -6.03
CA ARG A 103 -24.34 -11.18 -7.07
C ARG A 103 -23.74 -9.78 -6.96
N TYR A 104 -24.56 -8.78 -6.62
CA TYR A 104 -24.05 -7.45 -6.30
C TYR A 104 -23.10 -7.52 -5.09
N LEU A 105 -23.50 -8.19 -4.01
CA LEU A 105 -22.66 -8.30 -2.81
C LEU A 105 -21.29 -8.94 -3.10
N LEU A 106 -21.22 -9.88 -4.06
CA LEU A 106 -19.99 -10.54 -4.52
C LEU A 106 -19.20 -9.73 -5.57
N SER A 107 -19.77 -8.64 -6.09
CA SER A 107 -19.10 -7.76 -7.06
C SER A 107 -18.01 -6.95 -6.37
N SER A 108 -16.75 -7.35 -6.54
CA SER A 108 -15.62 -6.65 -5.92
C SER A 108 -15.35 -5.26 -6.50
N ASP A 109 -15.88 -4.96 -7.68
CA ASP A 109 -15.70 -3.67 -8.35
C ASP A 109 -16.71 -2.63 -7.81
N LEU A 110 -17.95 -3.05 -7.52
CA LEU A 110 -19.00 -2.19 -6.97
C LEU A 110 -19.09 -2.23 -5.44
N ASN A 111 -18.71 -3.37 -4.84
CA ASN A 111 -18.83 -3.65 -3.41
C ASN A 111 -17.50 -4.06 -2.77
N GLY A 112 -16.40 -3.47 -3.26
CA GLY A 112 -15.07 -3.64 -2.69
C GLY A 112 -14.92 -3.01 -1.29
N PRO A 113 -13.94 -3.45 -0.48
CA PRO A 113 -13.80 -3.04 0.91
C PRO A 113 -13.12 -1.68 1.13
N LEU A 114 -12.56 -1.08 0.07
CA LEU A 114 -11.82 0.19 0.13
C LEU A 114 -12.51 1.21 -0.77
N THR A 115 -12.35 2.50 -0.46
CA THR A 115 -12.80 3.63 -1.27
C THR A 115 -11.76 4.07 -2.29
N GLU A 116 -12.14 4.97 -3.19
CA GLU A 116 -11.21 5.68 -4.07
C GLU A 116 -10.37 6.71 -3.29
N VAL A 117 -9.64 7.59 -4.00
CA VAL A 117 -8.83 8.64 -3.36
C VAL A 117 -9.77 9.62 -2.64
N GLN A 118 -9.70 9.68 -1.31
CA GLN A 118 -10.56 10.52 -0.47
C GLN A 118 -9.78 11.44 0.48
N HIS A 119 -8.49 11.18 0.71
CA HIS A 119 -7.71 12.05 1.56
C HIS A 119 -7.56 13.43 0.94
N ASP A 120 -7.58 14.45 1.80
CA ASP A 120 -7.15 15.78 1.41
C ASP A 120 -5.66 15.73 1.05
N MET A 121 -5.35 16.05 -0.20
CA MET A 121 -4.00 16.01 -0.80
C MET A 121 -3.30 17.37 -0.81
N SER A 122 -3.88 18.39 -0.17
CA SER A 122 -3.34 19.75 -0.13
C SER A 122 -2.40 20.03 1.06
N PHE A 123 -2.17 19.06 1.95
CA PHE A 123 -1.20 19.22 3.04
C PHE A 123 0.24 19.00 2.54
N PRO A 124 1.27 19.46 3.28
CA PRO A 124 2.67 19.24 2.91
C PRO A 124 3.02 17.76 2.72
N LEU A 125 4.00 17.43 1.86
CA LEU A 125 4.49 16.05 1.69
C LEU A 125 4.84 15.35 3.03
N ALA A 126 5.35 16.10 4.02
CA ALA A 126 5.68 15.56 5.33
C ALA A 126 4.48 15.00 6.10
N HIS A 127 3.25 15.34 5.71
CA HIS A 127 2.00 14.88 6.31
C HIS A 127 1.46 13.57 5.72
N TYR A 128 2.18 12.95 4.79
CA TYR A 128 1.78 11.68 4.16
C TYR A 128 2.84 10.61 4.40
N PHE A 129 2.40 9.38 4.56
CA PHE A 129 3.22 8.21 4.29
C PHE A 129 3.36 8.03 2.78
N LEU A 130 4.57 7.71 2.34
CA LEU A 130 4.96 7.61 0.93
C LEU A 130 5.38 6.19 0.59
N TYR A 131 4.81 5.63 -0.47
CA TYR A 131 5.12 4.28 -0.91
C TYR A 131 6.56 4.23 -1.45
N THR A 132 7.47 3.66 -0.66
CA THR A 132 8.92 3.80 -0.86
C THR A 132 9.59 2.46 -1.15
N SER A 133 10.36 2.38 -2.23
CA SER A 133 11.20 1.23 -2.57
C SER A 133 12.65 1.49 -2.16
N HIS A 134 13.32 0.45 -1.67
CA HIS A 134 14.76 0.40 -1.45
C HIS A 134 15.45 -0.33 -2.61
N ASN A 135 16.61 0.16 -3.07
CA ASN A 135 17.38 -0.38 -4.18
C ASN A 135 16.51 -0.83 -5.35
N SER A 136 15.69 0.09 -5.86
CA SER A 136 14.55 -0.18 -6.76
C SER A 136 14.92 -0.86 -8.08
N TYR A 137 16.20 -0.82 -8.44
CA TYR A 137 16.77 -1.44 -9.62
C TYR A 137 17.01 -2.95 -9.46
N LEU A 138 17.06 -3.49 -8.23
CA LEU A 138 17.37 -4.90 -7.99
C LEU A 138 16.19 -5.83 -8.29
N THR A 139 16.50 -7.00 -8.83
CA THR A 139 15.51 -8.05 -9.14
C THR A 139 15.50 -9.22 -8.15
N GLY A 140 16.46 -9.27 -7.22
CA GLY A 140 16.53 -10.28 -6.17
C GLY A 140 17.38 -9.83 -4.99
N ASN A 141 18.29 -10.70 -4.55
CA ASN A 141 19.17 -10.46 -3.39
C ASN A 141 20.11 -9.25 -3.57
N GLN A 142 20.64 -8.72 -2.47
CA GLN A 142 21.51 -7.53 -2.45
C GLN A 142 22.94 -7.79 -2.93
N PHE A 143 23.36 -9.04 -3.12
CA PHE A 143 24.76 -9.37 -3.35
C PHE A 143 25.11 -9.73 -4.81
N SER A 144 24.24 -10.44 -5.51
CA SER A 144 24.55 -11.01 -6.83
C SER A 144 23.38 -10.98 -7.82
N SER A 145 22.24 -10.41 -7.43
CA SER A 145 21.09 -10.34 -8.34
C SER A 145 21.29 -9.33 -9.47
N ALA A 146 20.43 -9.41 -10.47
CA ALA A 146 20.51 -8.49 -11.60
C ALA A 146 19.87 -7.14 -11.25
N SER A 147 20.48 -6.06 -11.74
CA SER A 147 19.90 -4.72 -11.80
C SER A 147 19.19 -4.52 -13.15
N LYS A 148 17.91 -4.16 -13.13
CA LYS A 148 17.08 -4.01 -14.35
C LYS A 148 16.05 -2.89 -14.21
N THR A 149 15.82 -2.15 -15.30
CA THR A 149 14.71 -1.20 -15.42
C THR A 149 13.34 -1.85 -15.19
N SER A 150 13.17 -3.13 -15.51
CA SER A 150 11.94 -3.87 -15.26
C SER A 150 11.53 -3.91 -13.77
N ALA A 151 12.49 -3.84 -12.85
CA ALA A 151 12.20 -3.77 -11.41
C ALA A 151 11.56 -2.41 -11.05
N ILE A 152 12.13 -1.32 -11.57
CA ILE A 152 11.61 0.05 -11.43
C ILE A 152 10.22 0.17 -12.04
N ILE A 153 10.03 -0.32 -13.27
CA ILE A 153 8.72 -0.31 -13.96
C ILE A 153 7.67 -1.07 -13.13
N LYS A 154 8.05 -2.24 -12.57
CA LYS A 154 7.16 -3.03 -11.72
C LYS A 154 6.80 -2.30 -10.43
N ALA A 155 7.75 -1.59 -9.82
CA ALA A 155 7.50 -0.77 -8.63
C ALA A 155 6.53 0.39 -8.93
N LEU A 156 6.76 1.16 -10.01
CA LEU A 156 5.91 2.28 -10.41
C LEU A 156 4.48 1.82 -10.76
N LYS A 157 4.33 0.71 -11.49
CA LYS A 157 3.01 0.11 -11.79
C LYS A 157 2.26 -0.38 -10.55
N LYS A 158 2.97 -0.68 -9.46
CA LYS A 158 2.36 -1.01 -8.15
C LYS A 158 1.96 0.23 -7.34
N GLY A 159 2.26 1.44 -7.81
CA GLY A 159 1.97 2.69 -7.09
C GLY A 159 3.14 3.22 -6.24
N VAL A 160 4.33 2.61 -6.27
CA VAL A 160 5.51 3.15 -5.57
C VAL A 160 5.80 4.56 -6.04
N ARG A 161 6.02 5.50 -5.12
CA ARG A 161 6.25 6.94 -5.37
C ARG A 161 7.68 7.38 -5.08
N VAL A 162 8.47 6.57 -4.38
CA VAL A 162 9.88 6.85 -4.14
C VAL A 162 10.74 5.73 -4.71
N ILE A 163 11.62 6.09 -5.64
CA ILE A 163 12.53 5.19 -6.36
C ILE A 163 13.97 5.51 -5.98
N GLU A 164 14.75 4.50 -5.62
CA GLU A 164 16.17 4.64 -5.28
C GLU A 164 17.06 4.17 -6.42
N LEU A 165 18.09 4.98 -6.72
CA LEU A 165 19.11 4.70 -7.73
C LEU A 165 20.50 5.01 -7.15
N ASP A 166 21.35 3.99 -7.09
CA ASP A 166 22.72 4.11 -6.59
C ASP A 166 23.65 4.40 -7.77
N LEU A 167 24.19 5.62 -7.80
CA LEU A 167 24.94 6.13 -8.93
C LEU A 167 26.42 5.82 -8.78
N TRP A 168 27.00 5.13 -9.76
CA TRP A 168 28.41 4.79 -9.79
C TRP A 168 29.03 5.08 -11.15
N PRO A 169 30.31 5.49 -11.21
CA PRO A 169 31.02 5.64 -12.47
C PRO A 169 31.11 4.30 -13.21
N ASN A 170 30.99 4.34 -14.54
CA ASN A 170 31.38 3.20 -15.36
C ASN A 170 32.90 2.96 -15.26
N PRO A 171 33.42 1.77 -15.64
CA PRO A 171 34.85 1.49 -15.55
C PRO A 171 35.78 2.44 -16.30
N ARG A 172 35.25 3.22 -17.25
CA ARG A 172 36.00 4.23 -18.02
C ARG A 172 35.91 5.63 -17.41
N GLY A 173 35.13 5.85 -16.34
CA GLY A 173 34.89 7.16 -15.74
C GLY A 173 34.12 8.15 -16.63
N THR A 174 33.45 7.68 -17.70
CA THR A 174 32.87 8.56 -18.74
C THR A 174 31.35 8.68 -18.68
N GLY A 175 30.68 7.83 -17.90
CA GLY A 175 29.23 7.81 -17.74
C GLY A 175 28.81 7.04 -16.48
N VAL A 176 27.51 7.03 -16.21
CA VAL A 176 26.96 6.56 -14.93
C VAL A 176 26.17 5.25 -15.09
N LEU A 177 26.43 4.33 -14.16
CA LEU A 177 25.75 3.06 -13.99
C LEU A 177 24.99 3.04 -12.67
N VAL A 178 23.88 2.31 -12.64
CA VAL A 178 23.10 2.03 -11.44
C VAL A 178 23.32 0.58 -11.01
N HIS A 179 23.84 0.39 -9.80
CA HIS A 179 24.05 -0.92 -9.17
C HIS A 179 24.41 -0.78 -7.69
N HIS A 180 24.36 -1.89 -6.96
CA HIS A 180 24.73 -1.91 -5.56
C HIS A 180 26.26 -2.04 -5.42
N GLY A 181 26.91 -0.95 -5.01
CA GLY A 181 28.37 -0.87 -4.91
C GLY A 181 28.99 -1.90 -3.96
N GLY A 182 30.21 -2.34 -4.26
CA GLY A 182 30.92 -3.33 -3.44
C GLY A 182 30.32 -4.73 -3.47
N THR A 183 29.44 -5.03 -4.44
CA THR A 183 28.79 -6.34 -4.60
C THR A 183 29.00 -6.92 -6.01
N LEU A 184 28.44 -8.12 -6.25
CA LEU A 184 28.43 -8.81 -7.55
C LEU A 184 27.13 -8.57 -8.33
N THR A 185 26.30 -7.60 -7.91
CA THR A 185 25.08 -7.26 -8.65
C THR A 185 25.44 -6.75 -10.04
N SER A 186 24.61 -7.08 -11.04
CA SER A 186 24.81 -6.52 -12.38
C SER A 186 24.50 -5.02 -12.37
N SER A 187 24.90 -4.30 -13.41
CA SER A 187 24.61 -2.88 -13.57
C SER A 187 23.65 -2.60 -14.72
N VAL A 188 23.00 -1.44 -14.66
CA VAL A 188 22.15 -0.89 -15.72
C VAL A 188 22.53 0.58 -15.94
N LYS A 189 22.34 1.12 -17.15
CA LYS A 189 22.67 2.53 -17.42
C LYS A 189 21.68 3.45 -16.72
N LEU A 190 22.16 4.57 -16.17
CA LEU A 190 21.30 5.57 -15.55
C LEU A 190 20.23 6.10 -16.53
N GLN A 191 20.63 6.41 -17.76
CA GLN A 191 19.72 6.85 -18.83
C GLN A 191 18.52 5.90 -18.99
N ASP A 192 18.74 4.59 -18.99
CA ASP A 192 17.68 3.59 -19.17
C ASP A 192 16.73 3.60 -17.96
N CYS A 193 17.25 3.80 -16.75
CA CYS A 193 16.45 3.96 -15.53
C CYS A 193 15.61 5.22 -15.58
N LEU A 194 16.18 6.37 -15.94
CA LEU A 194 15.47 7.65 -16.02
C LEU A 194 14.38 7.63 -17.09
N ASN A 195 14.66 7.07 -18.28
CA ASN A 195 13.65 6.86 -19.33
C ASN A 195 12.50 5.96 -18.83
N ALA A 196 12.83 4.85 -18.14
CA ALA A 196 11.81 3.99 -17.56
C ALA A 196 10.99 4.70 -16.46
N ILE A 197 11.56 5.64 -15.72
CA ILE A 197 10.81 6.45 -14.75
C ILE A 197 9.91 7.44 -15.51
N LYS A 198 10.42 8.15 -16.52
CA LYS A 198 9.64 9.09 -17.35
C LYS A 198 8.36 8.44 -17.89
N ASP A 199 8.49 7.26 -18.48
CA ASP A 199 7.38 6.56 -19.14
C ASP A 199 6.32 6.02 -18.16
N TYR A 200 6.70 5.73 -16.91
CA TYR A 200 5.85 5.00 -15.96
C TYR A 200 5.55 5.74 -14.66
N ALA A 201 6.15 6.91 -14.41
CA ALA A 201 6.02 7.68 -13.19
C ALA A 201 4.55 7.85 -12.80
N PHE A 202 3.71 8.21 -13.76
CA PHE A 202 2.33 8.60 -13.52
C PHE A 202 1.26 7.60 -14.02
N VAL A 203 1.68 6.37 -14.36
CA VAL A 203 0.74 5.34 -14.87
C VAL A 203 -0.22 4.86 -13.77
N ALA A 204 0.26 4.70 -12.54
CA ALA A 204 -0.56 4.22 -11.43
C ALA A 204 -1.20 5.36 -10.61
N SER A 205 -0.65 6.57 -10.68
CA SER A 205 -1.05 7.70 -9.83
C SER A 205 -0.56 9.01 -10.44
N PRO A 206 -1.35 10.11 -10.39
CA PRO A 206 -0.92 11.42 -10.89
C PRO A 206 0.00 12.16 -9.90
N TYR A 207 0.09 11.69 -8.65
CA TYR A 207 0.88 12.32 -7.59
C TYR A 207 2.39 12.15 -7.81
N PRO A 208 3.21 13.04 -7.23
CA PRO A 208 4.64 13.13 -7.55
C PRO A 208 5.42 11.82 -7.39
N VAL A 209 6.54 11.74 -8.10
CA VAL A 209 7.56 10.70 -7.91
C VAL A 209 8.84 11.33 -7.39
N ILE A 210 9.40 10.78 -6.32
CA ILE A 210 10.69 11.20 -5.77
C ILE A 210 11.75 10.18 -6.20
N ILE A 211 12.84 10.64 -6.81
CA ILE A 211 14.02 9.83 -7.10
C ILE A 211 15.07 10.15 -6.04
N THR A 212 15.48 9.14 -5.28
CA THR A 212 16.57 9.27 -4.32
C THR A 212 17.87 8.77 -4.95
N PHE A 213 18.83 9.66 -5.17
CA PHE A 213 20.17 9.26 -5.61
C PHE A 213 21.04 8.92 -4.41
N GLU A 214 21.66 7.73 -4.44
CA GLU A 214 22.84 7.45 -3.63
C GLU A 214 24.08 7.74 -4.49
N ASP A 215 24.60 8.95 -4.33
CA ASP A 215 25.63 9.52 -5.20
C ASP A 215 27.04 9.08 -4.79
N HIS A 216 27.71 8.31 -5.67
CA HIS A 216 29.12 7.94 -5.59
C HIS A 216 29.92 8.40 -6.83
N ILE A 217 29.42 9.39 -7.57
CA ILE A 217 30.02 9.86 -8.83
C ILE A 217 30.90 11.11 -8.62
N THR A 218 31.76 11.40 -9.59
CA THR A 218 32.63 12.59 -9.58
C THR A 218 31.85 13.84 -9.97
N GLN A 219 32.36 15.04 -9.65
CA GLN A 219 31.73 16.32 -10.03
C GLN A 219 31.46 16.44 -11.54
N SER A 220 32.43 16.04 -12.38
CA SER A 220 32.25 16.01 -13.84
C SER A 220 31.16 15.05 -14.32
N LEU A 221 30.83 14.01 -13.55
CA LEU A 221 29.71 13.13 -13.83
C LEU A 221 28.41 13.69 -13.26
N GLN A 222 28.45 14.44 -12.14
CA GLN A 222 27.29 15.14 -11.58
C GLN A 222 26.73 16.14 -12.57
N ALA A 223 27.57 16.94 -13.22
CA ALA A 223 27.16 17.85 -14.30
C ALA A 223 26.42 17.11 -15.43
N LYS A 224 27.00 16.01 -15.92
CA LYS A 224 26.35 15.15 -16.94
C LYS A 224 25.04 14.54 -16.45
N VAL A 225 24.91 14.25 -15.16
CA VAL A 225 23.65 13.75 -14.60
C VAL A 225 22.62 14.89 -14.53
N ALA A 226 23.03 16.11 -14.19
CA ALA A 226 22.14 17.26 -14.19
C ALA A 226 21.55 17.50 -15.59
N GLU A 227 22.41 17.60 -16.61
CA GLU A 227 22.03 17.72 -18.02
C GLU A 227 21.10 16.56 -18.43
N MET A 228 21.49 15.31 -18.15
CA MET A 228 20.69 14.14 -18.50
C MET A 228 19.30 14.15 -17.83
N VAL A 229 19.21 14.55 -16.56
CA VAL A 229 17.95 14.57 -15.82
C VAL A 229 17.03 15.69 -16.34
N ASP A 230 17.59 16.87 -16.64
CA ASP A 230 16.87 17.98 -17.24
C ASP A 230 16.35 17.62 -18.65
N GLU A 231 17.20 17.09 -19.53
CA GLU A 231 16.82 16.68 -20.88
C GLU A 231 15.72 15.61 -20.89
N ILE A 232 15.81 14.62 -19.98
CA ILE A 232 14.85 13.52 -19.94
C ILE A 232 13.51 14.00 -19.38
N PHE A 233 13.50 14.67 -18.23
CA PHE A 233 12.25 15.00 -17.54
C PHE A 233 11.64 16.31 -18.01
N GLY A 234 12.45 17.30 -18.42
CA GLY A 234 11.99 18.62 -18.85
C GLY A 234 10.95 19.19 -17.89
N ASP A 235 9.76 19.51 -18.42
CA ASP A 235 8.64 20.05 -17.63
C ASP A 235 8.13 19.14 -16.49
N MET A 236 8.47 17.85 -16.49
CA MET A 236 8.12 16.94 -15.38
C MET A 236 9.01 17.20 -14.16
N LEU A 237 10.21 17.75 -14.34
CA LEU A 237 11.12 18.03 -13.23
C LEU A 237 10.62 19.21 -12.39
N PHE A 238 10.73 19.09 -11.07
CA PHE A 238 10.37 20.15 -10.14
C PHE A 238 11.61 20.81 -9.56
N PHE A 239 11.69 22.13 -9.75
CA PHE A 239 12.69 23.01 -9.15
C PHE A 239 12.01 23.86 -8.07
N PRO A 240 12.55 23.92 -6.84
CA PRO A 240 12.06 24.88 -5.85
C PRO A 240 12.42 26.31 -6.29
N GLU A 241 11.44 27.23 -6.31
CA GLU A 241 11.67 28.65 -6.68
C GLU A 241 12.75 29.32 -5.82
N TYR A 242 12.86 28.90 -4.55
CA TYR A 242 13.87 29.37 -3.59
C TYR A 242 14.45 28.18 -2.80
N PRO A 243 15.50 27.51 -3.31
CA PRO A 243 16.06 26.29 -2.70
C PRO A 243 16.50 26.49 -1.25
N HIS A 244 16.93 27.72 -0.91
CA HIS A 244 17.47 28.08 0.40
C HIS A 244 16.44 28.63 1.41
N HIS A 245 15.13 28.61 1.10
CA HIS A 245 14.10 29.14 2.01
C HIS A 245 12.84 28.28 2.10
N VAL A 246 12.93 26.99 1.77
CA VAL A 246 11.79 26.07 1.89
C VAL A 246 11.56 25.73 3.36
N ARG A 247 10.58 26.40 3.98
CA ARG A 247 10.15 26.15 5.36
C ARG A 247 9.19 24.96 5.50
N GLU A 248 8.56 24.57 4.39
CA GLU A 248 7.58 23.51 4.33
C GLU A 248 7.59 22.88 2.93
N PHE A 249 7.41 21.56 2.84
CA PHE A 249 7.33 20.90 1.55
C PHE A 249 6.02 21.24 0.84
N PRO A 250 6.03 21.41 -0.51
CA PRO A 250 4.79 21.51 -1.26
C PRO A 250 3.90 20.28 -1.06
N SER A 251 2.61 20.40 -1.36
CA SER A 251 1.66 19.30 -1.24
C SER A 251 1.74 18.32 -2.41
N PRO A 252 1.29 17.05 -2.23
CA PRO A 252 1.10 16.14 -3.37
C PRO A 252 0.24 16.75 -4.48
N GLU A 253 -0.79 17.54 -4.12
CA GLU A 253 -1.67 18.21 -5.09
C GLU A 253 -0.92 19.24 -5.94
N GLN A 254 -0.11 20.09 -5.32
CA GLN A 254 0.72 21.10 -6.02
C GLN A 254 1.78 20.47 -6.93
N LEU A 255 2.18 19.24 -6.62
CA LEU A 255 3.26 18.51 -7.30
C LEU A 255 2.72 17.42 -8.26
N LYS A 256 1.44 17.46 -8.63
CA LYS A 256 0.89 16.51 -9.62
C LYS A 256 1.68 16.54 -10.92
N GLY A 257 2.01 15.36 -11.43
CA GLY A 257 2.80 15.18 -12.65
C GLY A 257 4.27 15.59 -12.51
N LYS A 258 4.77 15.84 -11.29
CA LYS A 258 6.16 16.27 -11.05
C LYS A 258 7.07 15.15 -10.51
N ILE A 259 8.34 15.24 -10.89
CA ILE A 259 9.44 14.41 -10.43
C ILE A 259 10.37 15.29 -9.58
N LEU A 260 10.71 14.80 -8.39
CA LEU A 260 11.60 15.49 -7.45
C LEU A 260 12.88 14.69 -7.28
N ILE A 261 14.03 15.36 -7.22
CA ILE A 261 15.31 14.73 -6.94
C ILE A 261 15.66 14.92 -5.46
N SER A 262 16.06 13.83 -4.80
CA SER A 262 16.51 13.84 -3.42
C SER A 262 17.89 13.22 -3.30
N THR A 263 18.88 14.03 -2.94
CA THR A 263 20.26 13.58 -2.70
C THR A 263 20.95 14.55 -1.73
N LYS A 264 22.20 14.24 -1.37
CA LYS A 264 23.03 15.14 -0.58
C LYS A 264 23.54 16.28 -1.49
N PRO A 265 23.60 17.53 -0.99
CA PRO A 265 24.29 18.60 -1.71
C PRO A 265 25.78 18.27 -1.89
N PRO A 266 26.44 18.81 -2.93
CA PRO A 266 27.89 18.71 -3.09
C PRO A 266 28.68 19.25 -1.89
N GLU A 267 29.79 18.59 -1.51
CA GLU A 267 30.56 18.88 -0.28
C GLU A 267 31.15 20.30 -0.21
N SER A 268 31.52 20.90 -1.34
CA SER A 268 32.12 22.25 -1.41
C SER A 268 31.19 23.36 -0.91
N LEU A 269 29.89 23.10 -0.85
CA LEU A 269 28.85 24.07 -0.51
C LEU A 269 28.25 23.86 0.89
N GLU A 270 28.51 22.73 1.55
CA GLU A 270 28.07 22.51 2.94
C GLU A 270 28.73 23.50 3.92
N SER A 271 29.89 24.05 3.56
CA SER A 271 30.68 25.00 4.37
C SER A 271 30.25 26.46 4.23
N GLN A 272 29.37 26.80 3.28
CA GLN A 272 29.03 28.19 2.92
C GLN A 272 27.65 28.67 3.42
N GLY A 273 27.06 28.03 4.44
CA GLY A 273 25.70 28.29 4.90
C GLY A 273 25.24 29.77 4.91
N GLN A 274 24.01 30.00 4.44
CA GLN A 274 23.27 31.28 4.40
C GLN A 274 23.96 32.40 3.64
N MET A 275 24.03 32.30 2.31
CA MET A 275 24.37 33.42 1.43
C MET A 275 23.33 33.49 0.29
N THR A 276 23.00 34.70 -0.17
CA THR A 276 22.14 34.87 -1.35
C THR A 276 22.91 34.66 -2.64
N ARG A 277 22.21 34.33 -3.74
CA ARG A 277 22.82 34.08 -5.06
C ARG A 277 23.74 35.23 -5.52
N GLU A 278 23.41 36.48 -5.17
CA GLU A 278 24.22 37.67 -5.47
C GLU A 278 25.47 37.80 -4.58
N GLU A 279 25.35 37.47 -3.30
CA GLU A 279 26.47 37.51 -2.34
C GLU A 279 27.47 36.37 -2.55
N GLU A 280 27.00 35.19 -2.99
CA GLU A 280 27.85 34.07 -3.42
C GLU A 280 28.61 34.46 -4.69
N SER A 281 27.92 34.94 -5.74
CA SER A 281 28.57 35.38 -6.98
C SER A 281 29.61 36.48 -6.75
N GLN A 282 29.41 37.38 -5.78
CA GLN A 282 30.38 38.42 -5.44
C GLN A 282 31.57 37.94 -4.61
N ARG A 283 31.41 36.97 -3.71
CA ARG A 283 32.56 36.40 -2.96
C ARG A 283 33.34 35.36 -3.74
N LEU A 284 32.69 34.64 -4.65
CA LEU A 284 33.35 33.69 -5.57
C LEU A 284 34.17 34.41 -6.65
N ALA A 285 33.78 35.63 -7.04
CA ALA A 285 34.58 36.47 -7.93
C ALA A 285 35.98 36.85 -7.37
N ASP A 286 36.18 36.75 -6.05
CA ASP A 286 37.45 37.06 -5.37
C ASP A 286 38.40 35.84 -5.25
N ASN A 287 37.96 34.61 -5.56
CA ASN A 287 38.78 33.39 -5.56
C ASN A 287 39.23 33.01 -6.99
N ILE A 288 40.33 33.60 -7.45
CA ILE A 288 40.75 33.62 -8.87
C ILE A 288 41.42 32.30 -9.37
N ASP A 289 41.37 31.18 -8.65
CA ASP A 289 42.14 29.96 -9.00
C ASP A 289 41.31 28.73 -9.43
N GLY A 290 39.99 28.87 -9.56
CA GLY A 290 39.09 27.84 -10.12
C GLY A 290 38.72 28.13 -11.59
N SER A 291 38.67 27.11 -12.46
CA SER A 291 38.10 27.28 -13.80
C SER A 291 36.58 27.43 -13.69
N ARG A 292 36.03 28.55 -14.20
CA ARG A 292 34.58 28.88 -14.18
C ARG A 292 33.65 27.73 -14.57
N ASP A 293 34.08 26.86 -15.48
CA ASP A 293 33.27 25.74 -15.98
C ASP A 293 32.99 24.68 -14.89
N GLU A 294 33.93 24.42 -13.98
CA GLU A 294 33.70 23.46 -12.88
C GLU A 294 32.77 24.02 -11.79
N GLU A 295 32.65 25.34 -11.68
CA GLU A 295 31.80 26.01 -10.71
C GLU A 295 30.34 26.05 -11.15
N ASP A 296 30.07 26.34 -12.43
CA ASP A 296 28.72 26.30 -13.01
C ASP A 296 28.14 24.88 -12.96
N ASP A 297 28.96 23.86 -13.26
CA ASP A 297 28.62 22.43 -13.17
C ASP A 297 28.10 22.00 -11.77
N ILE A 298 28.71 22.54 -10.70
CA ILE A 298 28.32 22.25 -9.30
C ILE A 298 26.98 22.90 -8.97
N LEU A 299 26.75 24.11 -9.49
CA LEU A 299 25.49 24.84 -9.28
C LEU A 299 24.32 24.14 -9.97
N GLU A 300 24.51 23.63 -11.20
CA GLU A 300 23.46 22.92 -11.94
C GLU A 300 22.99 21.65 -11.23
N TYR A 301 23.93 20.80 -10.79
CA TYR A 301 23.58 19.58 -10.07
C TYR A 301 22.97 19.86 -8.69
N ARG A 302 23.37 20.94 -8.02
CA ARG A 302 22.75 21.38 -6.76
C ARG A 302 21.32 21.86 -6.99
N ASP A 303 21.11 22.69 -8.00
CA ASP A 303 19.82 23.31 -8.28
C ASP A 303 18.77 22.27 -8.73
N LEU A 304 19.23 21.10 -9.22
CA LEU A 304 18.39 19.92 -9.45
C LEU A 304 17.75 19.35 -8.17
N ILE A 305 18.38 19.53 -7.00
CA ILE A 305 17.99 18.85 -5.76
C ILE A 305 16.78 19.53 -5.13
N SER A 306 15.59 18.96 -5.31
CA SER A 306 14.36 19.47 -4.67
C SER A 306 14.23 19.09 -3.19
N ILE A 307 14.85 17.99 -2.75
CA ILE A 307 14.78 17.49 -1.36
C ILE A 307 16.18 17.17 -0.83
N HIS A 308 16.73 18.09 -0.03
CA HIS A 308 18.08 17.95 0.51
C HIS A 308 18.16 16.83 1.54
N ALA A 309 19.00 15.84 1.27
CA ALA A 309 19.35 14.81 2.22
C ALA A 309 20.41 15.33 3.20
N TRP A 310 20.10 15.31 4.48
CA TRP A 310 21.01 15.75 5.53
C TRP A 310 21.74 14.54 6.12
N LYS A 311 23.07 14.61 6.17
CA LYS A 311 23.90 13.67 6.93
C LYS A 311 24.49 14.38 8.16
N PRO A 312 24.00 14.09 9.35
CA PRO A 312 24.47 14.76 10.55
C PRO A 312 25.87 14.34 10.98
N LYS A 313 26.65 15.30 11.47
CA LYS A 313 27.96 15.09 12.10
C LYS A 313 27.79 15.20 13.63
N GLY A 314 27.99 14.11 14.39
CA GLY A 314 28.04 14.14 15.87
C GLY A 314 26.89 13.43 16.62
N LYS A 315 26.59 13.89 17.85
CA LYS A 315 25.63 13.27 18.78
C LYS A 315 24.16 13.44 18.35
N LEU A 316 23.35 12.45 18.72
CA LEU A 316 21.93 12.31 18.38
C LEU A 316 21.04 13.55 18.64
N LYS A 317 21.28 14.28 19.74
CA LYS A 317 20.52 15.52 20.04
C LYS A 317 20.69 16.62 18.99
N ASN A 318 21.79 16.60 18.23
CA ASN A 318 22.01 17.54 17.14
C ASN A 318 21.18 17.20 15.88
N LEU A 319 20.66 15.95 15.78
CA LEU A 319 19.83 15.50 14.65
C LEU A 319 18.46 16.18 14.61
N LEU A 320 17.94 16.49 15.80
CA LEU A 320 16.56 16.89 16.03
C LEU A 320 16.45 18.39 16.34
N ILE A 321 17.55 19.13 16.18
CA ILE A 321 17.53 20.60 16.24
C ILE A 321 16.61 21.07 15.11
N ASP A 322 15.69 21.96 15.47
CA ASP A 322 14.82 22.61 14.51
C ASP A 322 15.65 23.59 13.66
N HIS A 323 15.71 23.35 12.35
CA HIS A 323 16.34 24.26 11.39
C HIS A 323 15.27 25.04 10.65
N ASP A 324 15.54 26.26 10.21
CA ASP A 324 14.52 27.04 9.46
C ASP A 324 14.11 26.37 8.12
N GLN A 325 14.92 25.46 7.59
CA GLN A 325 14.65 24.74 6.34
C GLN A 325 14.20 23.29 6.57
N VAL A 326 13.31 22.79 5.72
CA VAL A 326 12.96 21.37 5.67
C VAL A 326 14.07 20.54 5.03
N ARG A 327 14.18 19.29 5.48
CA ARG A 327 15.19 18.35 5.01
C ARG A 327 14.72 16.92 5.12
N ARG A 328 15.49 16.01 4.51
CA ARG A 328 15.32 14.57 4.64
C ARG A 328 16.44 13.96 5.47
N LEU A 329 16.10 13.25 6.55
CA LEU A 329 17.03 12.37 7.27
C LEU A 329 16.86 10.93 6.79
N SER A 330 17.94 10.16 6.73
CA SER A 330 17.89 8.72 6.44
C SER A 330 18.54 7.93 7.56
N LEU A 331 17.85 6.90 8.06
CA LEU A 331 18.32 6.01 9.12
C LEU A 331 18.07 4.57 8.69
N SER A 332 18.97 3.65 9.03
CA SER A 332 18.67 2.23 8.95
C SER A 332 17.61 1.84 9.98
N GLU A 333 16.92 0.70 9.75
CA GLU A 333 15.96 0.16 10.72
C GLU A 333 16.56 0.04 12.13
N HIS A 334 17.84 -0.35 12.22
CA HIS A 334 18.52 -0.59 13.49
C HIS A 334 18.86 0.73 14.21
N GLU A 335 19.33 1.73 13.47
CA GLU A 335 19.56 3.06 14.03
C GLU A 335 18.26 3.64 14.57
N LEU A 336 17.14 3.52 13.84
CA LEU A 336 15.85 3.99 14.34
C LEU A 336 15.44 3.22 15.60
N GLU A 337 15.52 1.88 15.61
CA GLU A 337 15.22 1.04 16.77
C GLU A 337 15.97 1.47 18.04
N ASP A 338 17.23 1.88 17.90
CA ASP A 338 18.03 2.36 19.02
C ASP A 338 17.63 3.78 19.44
N ILE A 339 17.39 4.67 18.48
CA ILE A 339 17.04 6.07 18.72
C ILE A 339 15.70 6.21 19.46
N VAL A 340 14.69 5.45 19.05
CA VAL A 340 13.32 5.62 19.57
C VAL A 340 13.17 5.18 21.03
N LYS A 341 14.12 4.42 21.58
CA LYS A 341 14.14 4.02 22.99
C LYS A 341 14.14 5.25 23.90
N ASP A 342 14.98 6.23 23.57
CA ASP A 342 15.20 7.43 24.38
C ASP A 342 14.57 8.70 23.76
N HIS A 343 14.35 8.71 22.43
CA HIS A 343 13.99 9.92 21.67
C HIS A 343 12.75 9.77 20.77
N GLY A 344 11.83 8.85 21.09
CA GLY A 344 10.65 8.58 20.26
C GLY A 344 9.78 9.81 19.95
N THR A 345 9.48 10.64 20.96
CA THR A 345 8.70 11.89 20.78
C THR A 345 9.45 12.94 19.96
N ASP A 346 10.77 13.02 20.10
CA ASP A 346 11.59 13.93 19.29
C ASP A 346 11.54 13.54 17.80
N ILE A 347 11.52 12.23 17.49
CA ILE A 347 11.35 11.74 16.12
C ILE A 347 9.96 12.09 15.57
N VAL A 348 8.89 11.91 16.36
CA VAL A 348 7.54 12.32 15.95
C VAL A 348 7.51 13.82 15.63
N ARG A 349 8.10 14.65 16.49
CA ARG A 349 8.21 16.10 16.25
C ARG A 349 8.99 16.42 14.97
N PHE A 350 10.11 15.73 14.74
CA PHE A 350 10.90 15.90 13.52
C PHE A 350 10.05 15.61 12.26
N THR A 351 9.29 14.52 12.26
CA THR A 351 8.50 14.08 11.10
C THR A 351 7.24 14.91 10.85
N GLN A 352 6.86 15.83 11.74
CA GLN A 352 5.77 16.77 11.46
C GLN A 352 6.12 17.70 10.30
N ARG A 353 7.38 18.17 10.23
CA ARG A 353 7.83 19.10 9.17
C ARG A 353 8.83 18.51 8.18
N ASN A 354 9.65 17.56 8.64
CA ASN A 354 10.75 16.98 7.85
C ASN A 354 10.40 15.58 7.34
N LEU A 355 11.14 15.12 6.32
CA LEU A 355 11.02 13.75 5.83
C LEU A 355 12.00 12.84 6.54
N LEU A 356 11.52 11.70 7.02
CA LEU A 356 12.35 10.62 7.55
C LEU A 356 12.24 9.40 6.65
N ARG A 357 13.39 8.97 6.14
CA ARG A 357 13.56 7.74 5.37
C ARG A 357 14.17 6.65 6.23
N ILE A 358 13.50 5.50 6.28
CA ILE A 358 13.99 4.30 6.96
C ILE A 358 14.31 3.25 5.92
N TYR A 359 15.49 2.61 6.01
CA TYR A 359 15.90 1.59 5.05
C TYR A 359 16.37 0.29 5.73
N PRO A 360 16.28 -0.86 5.03
CA PRO A 360 16.72 -2.14 5.58
C PRO A 360 18.21 -2.12 5.92
N LYS A 361 18.61 -2.75 7.03
CA LYS A 361 20.02 -2.86 7.40
C LYS A 361 20.81 -3.71 6.40
N GLY A 362 22.10 -3.41 6.25
CA GLY A 362 22.99 -4.09 5.29
C GLY A 362 23.16 -5.60 5.51
N THR A 363 22.81 -6.15 6.68
CA THR A 363 22.86 -7.61 6.92
C THR A 363 21.71 -8.38 6.26
N ARG A 364 20.69 -7.69 5.70
CA ARG A 364 19.57 -8.30 4.96
C ARG A 364 19.95 -8.60 3.51
N LEU A 365 20.98 -9.41 3.33
CA LEU A 365 21.53 -9.76 2.01
C LEU A 365 20.50 -10.48 1.11
N ASP A 366 19.56 -11.21 1.72
CA ASP A 366 18.47 -11.91 1.04
C ASP A 366 17.32 -10.98 0.57
N SER A 367 17.42 -9.67 0.84
CA SER A 367 16.37 -8.68 0.57
C SER A 367 15.06 -8.91 1.36
N SER A 368 15.16 -9.51 2.54
CA SER A 368 14.08 -9.48 3.53
C SER A 368 13.77 -8.05 3.99
N ASN A 369 12.56 -7.83 4.51
CA ASN A 369 12.13 -6.55 5.07
C ASN A 369 11.94 -6.61 6.60
N TYR A 370 11.83 -5.42 7.19
CA TYR A 370 11.61 -5.19 8.62
C TYR A 370 10.13 -4.90 8.92
N ASP A 371 9.74 -4.85 10.20
CA ASP A 371 8.37 -4.46 10.57
C ASP A 371 8.18 -2.96 10.29
N PRO A 372 7.29 -2.55 9.36
CA PRO A 372 7.17 -1.14 8.99
C PRO A 372 6.61 -0.27 10.12
N MET A 373 5.99 -0.88 11.14
CA MET A 373 5.39 -0.15 12.27
C MET A 373 6.41 0.68 13.05
N ILE A 374 7.69 0.27 13.09
CA ILE A 374 8.73 1.06 13.76
C ILE A 374 8.85 2.46 13.16
N GLY A 375 8.68 2.59 11.83
CA GLY A 375 8.69 3.87 11.15
C GLY A 375 7.36 4.62 11.28
N TRP A 376 6.25 3.96 10.94
CA TRP A 376 4.94 4.62 10.86
C TRP A 376 4.44 5.13 12.22
N MET A 377 4.69 4.40 13.31
CA MET A 377 4.34 4.87 14.66
C MET A 377 5.08 6.15 15.06
N HIS A 378 6.23 6.43 14.45
CA HIS A 378 7.03 7.63 14.68
C HIS A 378 6.85 8.69 13.57
N GLY A 379 5.85 8.51 12.69
CA GLY A 379 5.53 9.43 11.61
C GLY A 379 6.49 9.40 10.42
N ALA A 380 7.39 8.41 10.32
CA ALA A 380 8.32 8.30 9.22
C ALA A 380 7.57 8.07 7.89
N GLN A 381 7.81 8.95 6.93
CA GLN A 381 7.08 8.99 5.67
C GLN A 381 7.63 7.97 4.67
N MET A 382 8.95 7.84 4.61
CA MET A 382 9.64 7.05 3.58
C MET A 382 10.15 5.74 4.17
N VAL A 383 9.25 4.84 4.51
CA VAL A 383 9.58 3.48 5.00
C VAL A 383 9.93 2.60 3.81
N ALA A 384 11.22 2.51 3.48
CA ALA A 384 11.73 1.90 2.26
C ALA A 384 11.81 0.37 2.36
N PHE A 385 11.26 -0.32 1.36
CA PHE A 385 11.17 -1.78 1.32
C PHE A 385 11.83 -2.36 0.06
N ASN A 386 12.44 -3.52 0.20
CA ASN A 386 12.88 -4.36 -0.91
C ASN A 386 11.66 -4.96 -1.62
N MET A 387 11.23 -4.34 -2.73
CA MET A 387 10.02 -4.68 -3.48
C MET A 387 10.08 -6.03 -4.21
N GLN A 388 11.29 -6.54 -4.39
CA GLN A 388 11.62 -7.86 -4.94
C GLN A 388 11.58 -8.97 -3.88
N GLY A 389 11.50 -8.62 -2.60
CA GLY A 389 11.37 -9.56 -1.49
C GLY A 389 10.02 -10.29 -1.51
N GLY A 390 9.97 -11.44 -0.83
CA GLY A 390 8.77 -12.29 -0.71
C GLY A 390 8.25 -12.44 0.71
N ASP A 391 8.74 -11.63 1.65
CA ASP A 391 8.38 -11.75 3.06
C ASP A 391 6.97 -11.21 3.37
N HIS A 392 6.51 -11.48 4.59
CA HIS A 392 5.17 -11.13 5.04
C HIS A 392 5.04 -9.63 5.36
N PHE A 393 6.10 -8.92 5.73
CA PHE A 393 6.05 -7.49 5.98
C PHE A 393 5.78 -6.70 4.70
N LEU A 394 6.27 -7.19 3.55
CA LEU A 394 5.91 -6.61 2.26
C LEU A 394 4.38 -6.62 2.03
N ARG A 395 3.66 -7.60 2.58
CA ARG A 395 2.18 -7.66 2.48
C ARG A 395 1.52 -6.55 3.30
N TYR A 396 2.08 -6.20 4.45
CA TYR A 396 1.60 -5.10 5.29
C TYR A 396 1.84 -3.75 4.63
N MET A 397 3.03 -3.56 4.05
CA MET A 397 3.36 -2.39 3.26
C MET A 397 2.41 -2.24 2.06
N GLU A 398 2.20 -3.30 1.27
CA GLU A 398 1.22 -3.25 0.17
C GLU A 398 -0.21 -3.02 0.67
N GLY A 399 -0.56 -3.50 1.87
CA GLY A 399 -1.86 -3.24 2.51
C GLY A 399 -2.06 -1.78 2.87
N MET A 400 -1.04 -1.14 3.45
CA MET A 400 -1.03 0.29 3.78
C MET A 400 -1.25 1.14 2.53
N PHE A 401 -0.48 0.90 1.47
CA PHE A 401 -0.53 1.73 0.26
C PHE A 401 -1.59 1.31 -0.77
N ARG A 402 -2.47 0.38 -0.42
CA ARG A 402 -3.75 0.19 -1.11
C ARG A 402 -4.83 1.16 -0.61
N ALA A 403 -4.64 1.76 0.56
CA ALA A 403 -5.45 2.86 1.05
C ALA A 403 -5.47 4.03 0.06
N ASN A 404 -6.43 4.95 0.24
CA ASN A 404 -6.53 6.18 -0.53
C ASN A 404 -6.42 5.95 -2.05
N GLY A 405 -7.25 5.04 -2.57
CA GLY A 405 -7.28 4.68 -4.00
C GLY A 405 -6.00 4.03 -4.54
N GLY A 406 -5.06 3.60 -3.69
CA GLY A 406 -3.80 3.02 -4.14
C GLY A 406 -2.82 4.02 -4.76
N CYS A 407 -3.01 5.31 -4.51
CA CYS A 407 -2.27 6.37 -5.19
C CYS A 407 -0.81 6.53 -4.73
N GLY A 408 -0.39 5.77 -3.71
CA GLY A 408 0.97 5.77 -3.16
C GLY A 408 1.25 6.82 -2.08
N TYR A 409 0.24 7.62 -1.72
CA TYR A 409 0.27 8.59 -0.63
C TYR A 409 -0.90 8.33 0.33
N VAL A 410 -0.60 8.15 1.62
CA VAL A 410 -1.61 7.93 2.68
C VAL A 410 -1.42 9.02 3.72
N LYS A 411 -2.46 9.82 4.00
CA LYS A 411 -2.35 10.91 4.97
C LYS A 411 -2.06 10.33 6.35
N LYS A 412 -1.11 10.94 7.06
CA LYS A 412 -0.81 10.57 8.44
C LYS A 412 -2.00 10.91 9.34
N PRO A 413 -2.26 10.11 10.39
CA PRO A 413 -3.21 10.47 11.42
C PRO A 413 -2.90 11.83 12.04
N ASP A 414 -3.94 12.53 12.48
CA ASP A 414 -3.82 13.88 13.06
C ASP A 414 -2.88 13.93 14.27
N PHE A 415 -2.83 12.86 15.08
CA PHE A 415 -1.92 12.78 16.23
C PHE A 415 -0.43 12.73 15.85
N LEU A 416 -0.09 12.40 14.59
CA LEU A 416 1.29 12.43 14.06
C LEU A 416 1.64 13.73 13.31
N THR A 417 0.69 14.66 13.18
CA THR A 417 0.87 15.91 12.44
C THR A 417 0.58 17.15 13.28
N LYS A 418 -0.32 17.06 14.26
CA LYS A 418 -0.70 18.17 15.14
C LYS A 418 0.16 18.21 16.39
N ILE A 419 0.39 19.43 16.88
CA ILE A 419 1.02 19.71 18.17
C ILE A 419 -0.10 20.04 19.17
N GLY A 420 -0.11 19.37 20.31
CA GLY A 420 -1.08 19.59 21.38
C GLY A 420 -0.81 20.87 22.18
N PRO A 421 -1.66 21.17 23.18
CA PRO A 421 -1.39 22.20 24.17
C PRO A 421 0.00 22.00 24.81
N ASN A 422 0.68 23.08 25.20
CA ASN A 422 2.02 23.03 25.82
C ASN A 422 3.11 22.38 24.96
N ASN A 423 2.94 22.39 23.62
CA ASN A 423 3.90 21.82 22.69
C ASN A 423 4.01 20.28 22.82
N GLU A 424 2.98 19.60 23.30
CA GLU A 424 2.95 18.14 23.43
C GLU A 424 2.83 17.45 22.06
N VAL A 425 3.46 16.29 21.92
CA VAL A 425 3.38 15.43 20.73
C VAL A 425 3.01 14.01 21.14
N PHE A 426 2.49 13.23 20.21
CA PHE A 426 2.20 11.82 20.43
C PHE A 426 3.44 11.05 20.92
N ASP A 427 3.33 10.32 22.04
CA ASP A 427 4.34 9.38 22.51
C ASP A 427 3.96 7.95 22.09
N PRO A 428 4.70 7.32 21.15
CA PRO A 428 4.40 5.97 20.69
C PRO A 428 4.51 4.88 21.77
N ARG A 429 5.08 5.20 22.94
CA ARG A 429 5.18 4.30 24.10
C ARG A 429 3.99 4.42 25.04
N ALA A 430 3.24 5.54 24.98
CA ALA A 430 2.01 5.68 25.72
C ALA A 430 0.98 4.69 25.18
N ILE A 431 0.28 3.98 26.06
CA ILE A 431 -0.76 3.04 25.67
C ILE A 431 -2.08 3.82 25.69
N PRO A 432 -2.71 4.07 24.52
CA PRO A 432 -4.01 4.74 24.49
C PRO A 432 -5.09 3.81 25.05
N GLU A 433 -6.21 4.41 25.44
CA GLU A 433 -7.45 3.68 25.68
C GLU A 433 -7.99 3.09 24.36
N ILE A 434 -8.91 2.14 24.47
CA ILE A 434 -9.59 1.60 23.30
C ILE A 434 -10.40 2.74 22.68
N GLN A 435 -10.21 2.98 21.39
CA GLN A 435 -10.93 4.00 20.64
C GLN A 435 -12.09 3.40 19.86
N LYS A 436 -11.86 2.24 19.23
CA LYS A 436 -12.85 1.57 18.36
C LYS A 436 -12.82 0.07 18.56
N ILE A 437 -13.96 -0.60 18.32
CA ILE A 437 -14.02 -2.04 18.16
C ILE A 437 -14.36 -2.35 16.71
N LEU A 438 -13.49 -3.10 16.03
CA LEU A 438 -13.75 -3.64 14.71
C LEU A 438 -14.34 -5.04 14.87
N GLN A 439 -15.60 -5.22 14.46
CA GLN A 439 -16.22 -6.54 14.29
C GLN A 439 -16.05 -6.99 12.84
N VAL A 440 -15.54 -8.21 12.65
CA VAL A 440 -15.33 -8.84 11.35
C VAL A 440 -16.17 -10.11 11.29
N LEU A 441 -17.27 -10.07 10.56
CA LEU A 441 -18.12 -11.24 10.31
C LEU A 441 -17.75 -11.87 8.97
N VAL A 442 -17.16 -13.06 9.02
CA VAL A 442 -16.78 -13.83 7.83
C VAL A 442 -17.97 -14.72 7.43
N TYR A 443 -18.70 -14.32 6.39
CA TYR A 443 -19.84 -15.11 5.91
C TYR A 443 -19.37 -16.35 5.16
N MET A 444 -18.69 -16.15 4.04
CA MET A 444 -18.35 -17.22 3.11
C MET A 444 -17.17 -16.88 2.22
N GLY A 445 -16.70 -17.86 1.46
CA GLY A 445 -15.71 -17.67 0.40
C GLY A 445 -16.09 -18.44 -0.86
N GLU A 446 -15.61 -17.96 -2.01
CA GLU A 446 -15.84 -18.60 -3.30
C GLU A 446 -14.68 -18.35 -4.29
N GLY A 447 -14.78 -18.95 -5.47
CA GLY A 447 -13.87 -18.71 -6.61
C GLY A 447 -12.65 -19.62 -6.69
N TRP A 448 -12.32 -20.40 -5.64
CA TRP A 448 -11.18 -21.33 -5.70
C TRP A 448 -11.33 -22.38 -6.79
N ARG A 449 -12.53 -22.93 -6.97
CA ARG A 449 -12.79 -23.94 -8.01
C ARG A 449 -12.60 -23.40 -9.43
N SER A 450 -12.75 -22.10 -9.64
CA SER A 450 -12.54 -21.45 -10.94
C SER A 450 -11.05 -21.22 -11.23
N ASP A 451 -10.26 -20.96 -10.18
CA ASP A 451 -8.86 -20.57 -10.30
C ASP A 451 -7.91 -21.77 -10.15
N PHE A 452 -8.34 -22.83 -9.46
CA PHE A 452 -7.53 -24.00 -9.12
C PHE A 452 -8.10 -25.30 -9.67
N ARG A 453 -7.20 -26.27 -9.92
CA ARG A 453 -7.60 -27.62 -10.30
C ARG A 453 -8.26 -28.32 -9.11
N PRO A 454 -9.17 -29.28 -9.35
CA PRO A 454 -9.80 -30.10 -8.32
C PRO A 454 -8.85 -30.69 -7.27
N THR A 455 -7.65 -31.08 -7.67
CA THR A 455 -6.68 -31.75 -6.78
C THR A 455 -5.56 -30.82 -6.33
N HIS A 456 -5.79 -29.51 -6.34
CA HIS A 456 -4.76 -28.52 -6.01
C HIS A 456 -4.42 -28.51 -4.52
N PHE A 457 -5.45 -28.53 -3.68
CA PHE A 457 -5.36 -28.51 -2.23
C PHE A 457 -5.24 -29.95 -1.70
N ASP A 458 -6.21 -30.80 -2.05
CA ASP A 458 -6.20 -32.21 -1.64
C ASP A 458 -6.28 -33.15 -2.84
N LEU A 459 -5.53 -34.25 -2.78
CA LEU A 459 -5.52 -35.26 -3.84
C LEU A 459 -6.82 -36.08 -3.89
N TYR A 460 -7.52 -36.18 -2.76
CA TYR A 460 -8.57 -37.17 -2.53
C TYR A 460 -9.91 -36.60 -2.05
N SER A 461 -9.98 -35.29 -1.84
CA SER A 461 -11.11 -34.55 -1.31
C SER A 461 -11.12 -33.11 -1.85
N PRO A 462 -12.25 -32.38 -1.73
CA PRO A 462 -12.24 -30.93 -1.73
C PRO A 462 -11.46 -30.34 -0.53
N PRO A 463 -11.21 -29.03 -0.52
CA PRO A 463 -10.43 -28.35 0.53
C PRO A 463 -11.16 -28.22 1.88
N ASP A 464 -10.38 -28.23 2.96
CA ASP A 464 -10.69 -27.94 4.36
C ASP A 464 -10.22 -26.51 4.76
N PHE A 465 -11.01 -25.51 4.38
CA PHE A 465 -10.62 -24.12 4.55
C PHE A 465 -10.87 -23.55 5.96
N GLN A 466 -9.89 -22.78 6.44
CA GLN A 466 -9.99 -21.94 7.62
C GLN A 466 -9.51 -20.52 7.33
N VAL A 467 -10.20 -19.51 7.86
CA VAL A 467 -9.78 -18.11 7.78
C VAL A 467 -9.03 -17.69 9.04
N GLN A 468 -7.82 -17.17 8.87
CA GLN A 468 -7.06 -16.44 9.88
C GLN A 468 -7.30 -14.94 9.68
N VAL A 469 -7.75 -14.25 10.73
CA VAL A 469 -7.91 -12.79 10.76
C VAL A 469 -6.97 -12.21 11.81
N ARG A 470 -6.09 -11.30 11.39
CA ARG A 470 -5.04 -10.72 12.23
C ARG A 470 -5.07 -9.20 12.13
N ILE A 471 -4.85 -8.54 13.27
CA ILE A 471 -4.49 -7.13 13.33
C ILE A 471 -2.97 -7.02 13.46
N HIS A 472 -2.35 -6.29 12.54
CA HIS A 472 -0.96 -5.84 12.64
C HIS A 472 -0.95 -4.32 12.78
N GLY A 473 -0.33 -3.79 13.83
CA GLY A 473 -0.34 -2.37 14.11
C GLY A 473 0.58 -2.06 15.29
N VAL A 474 0.19 -1.07 16.09
CA VAL A 474 0.84 -0.81 17.37
C VAL A 474 0.84 -2.09 18.23
N PRO A 475 1.86 -2.33 19.08
CA PRO A 475 1.98 -3.57 19.86
C PRO A 475 0.72 -3.93 20.67
N ALA A 476 0.01 -2.92 21.19
CA ALA A 476 -1.19 -3.11 22.00
C ALA A 476 -2.42 -3.61 21.22
N ASP A 477 -2.45 -3.44 19.89
CA ASP A 477 -3.57 -3.85 19.03
C ASP A 477 -3.29 -5.19 18.31
N LYS A 478 -2.07 -5.72 18.39
CA LYS A 478 -1.69 -6.97 17.71
C LYS A 478 -2.53 -8.15 18.24
N ALA A 479 -3.36 -8.71 17.37
CA ALA A 479 -4.22 -9.85 17.70
C ALA A 479 -4.34 -10.80 16.50
N THR A 480 -4.56 -12.09 16.76
CA THR A 480 -4.86 -13.09 15.71
C THR A 480 -5.98 -13.99 16.19
N LYS A 481 -7.01 -14.13 15.36
CA LYS A 481 -8.16 -15.00 15.55
C LYS A 481 -8.36 -15.89 14.33
N TYR A 482 -9.10 -16.98 14.50
CA TYR A 482 -9.36 -17.95 13.45
C TYR A 482 -10.83 -18.32 13.46
N THR A 483 -11.37 -18.58 12.28
CA THR A 483 -12.67 -19.24 12.18
C THR A 483 -12.54 -20.73 12.50
N ARG A 484 -13.67 -21.42 12.63
CA ARG A 484 -13.71 -22.88 12.45
C ARG A 484 -13.22 -23.29 11.06
N THR A 485 -12.75 -24.52 10.94
CA THR A 485 -12.48 -25.15 9.65
C THR A 485 -13.79 -25.64 9.04
N ILE A 486 -13.99 -25.40 7.74
CA ILE A 486 -15.07 -26.01 6.96
C ILE A 486 -14.43 -27.08 6.08
N GLU A 487 -14.78 -28.33 6.33
CA GLU A 487 -14.19 -29.49 5.67
C GLU A 487 -14.88 -29.83 4.34
N ASP A 488 -14.13 -30.34 3.38
CA ASP A 488 -14.59 -30.87 2.10
C ASP A 488 -15.50 -29.91 1.28
N ASP A 489 -15.25 -28.59 1.29
CA ASP A 489 -16.11 -27.60 0.62
C ASP A 489 -15.34 -26.52 -0.17
N TRP A 490 -15.67 -26.37 -1.46
CA TRP A 490 -15.13 -25.32 -2.33
C TRP A 490 -15.77 -23.95 -2.11
N VAL A 491 -16.94 -23.91 -1.45
CA VAL A 491 -17.72 -22.70 -1.17
C VAL A 491 -18.04 -22.66 0.33
N PRO A 492 -17.01 -22.54 1.19
CA PRO A 492 -17.19 -22.59 2.63
C PRO A 492 -18.06 -21.43 3.13
N VAL A 493 -19.03 -21.75 4.01
CA VAL A 493 -19.85 -20.78 4.74
C VAL A 493 -19.47 -20.89 6.22
N TRP A 494 -18.76 -19.88 6.72
CA TRP A 494 -18.34 -19.82 8.13
C TRP A 494 -19.42 -19.21 9.01
N ASN A 495 -19.98 -18.08 8.60
CA ASN A 495 -20.86 -17.21 9.39
C ASN A 495 -20.35 -17.01 10.83
N GLU A 496 -19.11 -16.52 10.95
CA GLU A 496 -18.43 -16.38 12.23
C GLU A 496 -17.90 -14.95 12.44
N GLU A 497 -18.25 -14.36 13.58
CA GLU A 497 -17.85 -13.01 13.96
C GLU A 497 -16.59 -13.00 14.85
N LEU A 498 -15.65 -12.13 14.52
CA LEU A 498 -14.41 -11.91 15.24
C LEU A 498 -14.29 -10.41 15.61
N SER A 499 -14.28 -10.10 16.91
CA SER A 499 -14.17 -8.72 17.42
C SER A 499 -12.74 -8.32 17.78
N PHE A 500 -12.32 -7.09 17.47
CA PHE A 500 -10.98 -6.57 17.74
C PHE A 500 -11.06 -5.16 18.37
N PRO A 501 -10.74 -5.00 19.67
CA PRO A 501 -10.61 -3.68 20.27
C PRO A 501 -9.29 -3.02 19.81
N LEU A 502 -9.38 -1.79 19.33
CA LEU A 502 -8.29 -1.03 18.72
C LEU A 502 -8.06 0.29 19.46
N ARG A 503 -6.80 0.56 19.77
CA ARG A 503 -6.34 1.78 20.43
C ARG A 503 -5.83 2.82 19.44
N VAL A 504 -5.26 2.36 18.34
CA VAL A 504 -4.76 3.21 17.24
C VAL A 504 -5.29 2.65 15.91
N PRO A 505 -6.61 2.72 15.66
CA PRO A 505 -7.23 2.14 14.46
C PRO A 505 -6.64 2.71 13.16
N GLU A 506 -6.12 3.94 13.15
CA GLU A 506 -5.55 4.60 11.98
C GLU A 506 -4.19 4.05 11.54
N LEU A 507 -3.52 3.25 12.39
CA LEU A 507 -2.30 2.52 12.03
C LEU A 507 -2.51 1.00 12.01
N ALA A 508 -3.72 0.52 12.30
CA ALA A 508 -4.04 -0.90 12.33
C ALA A 508 -4.27 -1.45 10.92
N LEU A 509 -3.58 -2.52 10.56
CA LEU A 509 -3.74 -3.27 9.33
C LEU A 509 -4.48 -4.58 9.61
N LEU A 510 -5.60 -4.79 8.92
CA LEU A 510 -6.34 -6.04 8.90
C LEU A 510 -5.73 -6.99 7.86
N TYR A 511 -5.09 -8.04 8.35
CA TYR A 511 -4.52 -9.13 7.55
C TYR A 511 -5.43 -10.36 7.60
N ILE A 512 -5.93 -10.78 6.44
CA ILE A 512 -6.79 -11.96 6.30
C ILE A 512 -6.05 -12.99 5.47
N LYS A 513 -6.02 -14.25 5.92
CA LYS A 513 -5.39 -15.36 5.22
C LYS A 513 -6.27 -16.60 5.29
N VAL A 514 -6.53 -17.21 4.15
CA VAL A 514 -7.19 -18.51 4.08
C VAL A 514 -6.13 -19.59 3.98
N VAL A 515 -6.24 -20.59 4.83
CA VAL A 515 -5.36 -21.76 4.86
C VAL A 515 -6.17 -23.02 4.66
N GLU A 516 -5.51 -23.99 4.06
CA GLU A 516 -6.00 -25.34 3.89
C GLU A 516 -5.47 -26.23 5.01
N ARG A 517 -6.36 -26.84 5.81
CA ARG A 517 -6.00 -27.54 7.04
C ARG A 517 -5.80 -29.04 6.82
N ASP A 518 -4.65 -29.40 6.27
CA ASP A 518 -4.26 -30.82 6.20
C ASP A 518 -3.77 -31.35 7.58
N PHE A 519 -3.98 -32.65 7.82
CA PHE A 519 -3.41 -33.43 8.93
C PHE A 519 -1.89 -33.52 8.85
N SER A 520 -1.33 -33.40 7.64
CA SER A 520 0.12 -33.21 7.45
C SER A 520 0.50 -31.78 7.89
N ARG A 521 1.61 -31.62 8.63
CA ARG A 521 1.96 -30.36 9.34
C ARG A 521 2.14 -29.10 8.46
N LYS A 522 1.95 -29.18 7.14
CA LYS A 522 2.14 -28.06 6.21
C LYS A 522 0.81 -27.69 5.57
N HIS A 523 0.14 -26.71 6.16
CA HIS A 523 -1.09 -26.13 5.61
C HIS A 523 -0.84 -25.45 4.26
N ASP A 524 -1.63 -25.80 3.26
CA ASP A 524 -1.60 -25.14 1.96
C ASP A 524 -2.24 -23.74 2.03
N PHE A 525 -1.96 -22.92 1.02
CA PHE A 525 -2.29 -21.50 1.04
C PHE A 525 -3.45 -21.20 0.10
N GLY A 526 -4.61 -20.88 0.66
CA GLY A 526 -5.81 -20.53 -0.09
C GLY A 526 -5.83 -19.07 -0.58
N GLY A 527 -5.14 -18.16 0.09
CA GLY A 527 -5.07 -16.75 -0.31
C GLY A 527 -4.85 -15.79 0.85
N GLN A 528 -4.51 -14.55 0.56
CA GLN A 528 -4.38 -13.50 1.58
C GLN A 528 -4.75 -12.11 1.07
N THR A 529 -5.10 -11.22 1.99
CA THR A 529 -5.23 -9.78 1.74
C THR A 529 -4.79 -9.00 2.99
N CYS A 530 -4.38 -7.75 2.77
CA CYS A 530 -4.07 -6.82 3.84
C CYS A 530 -4.72 -5.47 3.50
N LEU A 531 -5.37 -4.84 4.48
CA LEU A 531 -6.17 -3.63 4.34
C LEU A 531 -5.92 -2.71 5.55
N LEU A 532 -5.84 -1.39 5.35
CA LEU A 532 -5.79 -0.42 6.43
C LEU A 532 -7.17 -0.29 7.07
N VAL A 533 -7.26 -0.45 8.40
CA VAL A 533 -8.54 -0.53 9.11
C VAL A 533 -9.33 0.77 8.98
N SER A 534 -8.68 1.93 9.06
CA SER A 534 -9.34 3.24 8.93
C SER A 534 -9.96 3.49 7.54
N GLU A 535 -9.60 2.69 6.54
CA GLU A 535 -10.06 2.83 5.15
C GLU A 535 -11.11 1.76 4.78
N LEU A 536 -11.46 0.89 5.72
CA LEU A 536 -12.46 -0.14 5.48
C LEU A 536 -13.85 0.49 5.45
N ARG A 537 -14.60 0.16 4.41
CA ARG A 537 -16.02 0.50 4.33
C ARG A 537 -16.85 -0.42 5.23
N GLN A 538 -17.79 0.16 5.97
CA GLN A 538 -18.75 -0.57 6.81
C GLN A 538 -19.65 -1.50 5.97
N GLY A 539 -20.32 -2.47 6.58
CA GLY A 539 -21.28 -3.36 5.91
C GLY A 539 -20.63 -4.56 5.23
N ILE A 540 -21.40 -5.28 4.41
CA ILE A 540 -20.97 -6.50 3.71
C ILE A 540 -20.17 -6.13 2.46
N ARG A 541 -18.90 -6.57 2.38
CA ARG A 541 -17.95 -6.27 1.30
C ARG A 541 -17.38 -7.54 0.67
N ALA A 542 -17.14 -7.48 -0.64
CA ALA A 542 -16.45 -8.52 -1.40
C ALA A 542 -14.93 -8.31 -1.36
N VAL A 543 -14.24 -9.13 -0.58
CA VAL A 543 -12.81 -9.04 -0.33
C VAL A 543 -12.04 -10.02 -1.21
N ARG A 544 -11.47 -9.54 -2.32
CA ARG A 544 -10.62 -10.36 -3.20
C ARG A 544 -9.32 -10.77 -2.52
N LEU A 545 -8.95 -12.03 -2.74
CA LEU A 545 -7.71 -12.60 -2.22
C LEU A 545 -6.57 -12.52 -3.25
N ARG A 546 -5.35 -12.56 -2.72
CA ARG A 546 -4.11 -12.51 -3.47
C ARG A 546 -3.27 -13.76 -3.21
N ASN A 547 -2.43 -14.09 -4.18
CA ASN A 547 -1.44 -15.15 -4.04
C ASN A 547 -0.29 -14.72 -3.10
N ARG A 548 0.68 -15.62 -2.87
CA ARG A 548 1.87 -15.33 -2.03
C ARG A 548 2.74 -14.17 -2.53
N LYS A 549 2.69 -13.85 -3.83
CA LYS A 549 3.42 -12.74 -4.47
C LYS A 549 2.67 -11.40 -4.41
N GLY A 550 1.42 -11.40 -3.93
CA GLY A 550 0.57 -10.21 -3.90
C GLY A 550 -0.30 -9.99 -5.12
N GLU A 551 -0.26 -10.89 -6.08
CA GLU A 551 -1.06 -10.78 -7.31
C GLU A 551 -2.49 -11.23 -6.99
N LEU A 552 -3.48 -10.49 -7.50
CA LEU A 552 -4.90 -10.83 -7.31
C LEU A 552 -5.20 -12.18 -7.94
N TYR A 553 -5.94 -13.02 -7.22
CA TYR A 553 -6.63 -14.14 -7.85
C TYR A 553 -7.75 -13.63 -8.74
N LYS A 554 -8.08 -14.39 -9.79
CA LYS A 554 -9.08 -13.97 -10.79
C LYS A 554 -10.47 -13.98 -10.17
N SER A 555 -10.79 -15.06 -9.46
CA SER A 555 -12.15 -15.31 -8.95
C SER A 555 -12.22 -15.38 -7.44
N VAL A 556 -11.11 -15.69 -6.75
CA VAL A 556 -11.13 -15.96 -5.30
C VAL A 556 -11.44 -14.70 -4.47
N ARG A 557 -12.47 -14.80 -3.63
CA ARG A 557 -12.90 -13.73 -2.73
C ARG A 557 -13.61 -14.28 -1.48
N LEU A 558 -13.67 -13.44 -0.46
CA LEU A 558 -14.46 -13.63 0.75
C LEU A 558 -15.60 -12.61 0.79
N LEU A 559 -16.75 -13.01 1.30
CA LEU A 559 -17.82 -12.09 1.68
C LEU A 559 -17.71 -11.82 3.18
N ILE A 560 -17.40 -10.58 3.54
CA ILE A 560 -17.09 -10.19 4.93
C ILE A 560 -17.86 -8.94 5.28
N GLN A 561 -18.50 -8.91 6.45
CA GLN A 561 -19.01 -7.67 7.02
C GLN A 561 -18.01 -7.03 7.98
N PHE A 562 -17.80 -5.73 7.80
CA PHE A 562 -17.08 -4.89 8.74
C PHE A 562 -18.08 -4.01 9.49
N HIS A 563 -17.99 -3.99 10.81
CA HIS A 563 -18.79 -3.11 11.64
C HIS A 563 -17.90 -2.44 12.67
N PHE A 564 -18.05 -1.12 12.76
CA PHE A 564 -17.26 -0.27 13.66
C PHE A 564 -18.16 0.19 14.80
N LEU A 565 -17.77 -0.17 16.02
CA LEU A 565 -18.40 0.33 17.23
C LEU A 565 -17.47 1.34 17.88
N ASP A 566 -18.00 2.52 18.22
CA ASP A 566 -17.28 3.45 19.08
C ASP A 566 -17.18 2.86 20.49
N TYR A 567 -15.99 2.98 21.09
CA TYR A 567 -15.80 2.55 22.48
C TYR A 567 -16.32 3.64 23.41
N THR A 568 -17.62 3.63 23.69
CA THR A 568 -18.18 4.40 24.80
C THR A 568 -17.82 3.71 26.13
N GLN A 569 -17.04 4.39 26.97
CA GLN A 569 -16.79 3.99 28.36
C GLN A 569 -18.06 4.00 29.21
#